data_AF-A0A8S0GWA4-F1
#
_entry.id   AF-A0A8S0GWA4-F1
#
_cell.length_a   1.000
_cell.length_b   1.000
_cell.length_c   1.000
_cell.angle_alpha   90.00
_cell.angle_beta   90.00
_cell.angle_gamma   90.00
#
_symmetry.space_group_name_H-M   'P 1'
#
loop_
_entity.id
_entity.type
_entity.pdbx_description
1 polymer ?
#
loop_
_entity_poly.entity_id
_entity_poly.type
_entity_poly.pdbx_seq_one_letter_code
_entity_poly.pdbx_strand_id
1 'polypeptide(L)' 'MARSKTSHNWLKEHFNDPFVKMAQKDGYRSRASYKLLEIQEKDRLIRPGMSVIDLGAARVAGRR' A
#
# COMPACT_ATOMS: atom_id res chain seq x y z
N MET A 1 -12.03 -15.01 20.32
CA MET A 1 -10.80 -15.43 19.62
C MET A 1 -9.64 -14.59 20.11
N ALA A 2 -8.62 -15.18 20.74
CA ALA A 2 -7.47 -14.44 21.23
C ALA A 2 -6.65 -13.92 20.03
N ARG A 3 -6.51 -12.59 19.90
CA ARG A 3 -5.59 -11.99 18.93
C ARG A 3 -4.18 -12.48 19.24
N SER A 4 -3.56 -13.24 18.34
CA SER A 4 -2.19 -13.73 18.52
C SER A 4 -1.21 -12.57 18.71
N LYS A 5 -0.18 -12.71 19.55
CA LYS A 5 0.87 -11.67 19.74
C LYS A 5 1.49 -11.20 18.42
N THR A 6 1.60 -12.08 17.44
CA THR A 6 2.05 -11.79 16.08
C THR A 6 1.15 -10.79 15.34
N SER A 7 -0.15 -10.73 15.68
CA SER A 7 -1.09 -9.79 15.06
C SER A 7 -0.87 -8.32 15.44
N HIS A 8 -0.17 -8.04 16.55
CA HIS A 8 0.12 -6.66 16.97
C HIS A 8 1.38 -6.10 16.31
N ASN A 9 2.39 -6.94 16.07
CA ASN A 9 3.65 -6.48 15.51
C ASN A 9 3.51 -6.01 14.06
N TRP A 10 2.83 -6.77 13.18
CA TRP A 10 2.62 -6.34 11.79
C TRP A 10 1.79 -5.06 11.71
N LEU A 11 0.84 -4.87 12.64
CA LEU A 11 0.00 -3.69 12.68
C LEU A 11 0.83 -2.46 13.08
N LYS A 12 1.74 -2.62 14.05
CA LYS A 12 2.68 -1.57 14.45
C LYS A 12 3.66 -1.23 13.31
N GLU A 13 4.17 -2.24 12.60
CA GLU A 13 5.00 -2.04 11.40
C GLU A 13 4.24 -1.29 10.30
N HIS A 14 2.99 -1.67 10.06
CA HIS A 14 2.11 -1.02 9.08
C HIS A 14 1.92 0.47 9.41
N PHE A 15 1.61 0.82 10.66
CA PHE A 15 1.45 2.21 11.08
C PHE A 15 2.77 3.01 11.06
N ASN A 16 3.91 2.34 11.20
CA ASN A 16 5.23 2.97 11.13
C ASN A 16 5.73 3.16 9.70
N ASP A 17 5.09 2.54 8.71
CA ASP A 17 5.51 2.65 7.32
C ASP A 17 5.37 4.10 6.81
N PRO A 18 6.45 4.70 6.29
CA PRO A 18 6.43 6.09 5.84
C PRO A 18 5.44 6.31 4.69
N PHE A 19 5.26 5.33 3.81
CA PHE A 19 4.33 5.45 2.69
C PHE A 19 2.86 5.35 3.14
N VAL A 20 2.57 4.69 4.27
CA VAL A 20 1.23 4.72 4.86
C VAL A 20 0.93 6.12 5.38
N LYS A 21 1.88 6.74 6.08
CA LYS A 21 1.73 8.11 6.60
C LYS A 21 1.61 9.14 5.47
N MET A 22 2.46 9.03 4.45
CA MET A 22 2.38 9.92 3.28
C MET A 22 1.06 9.72 2.54
N ALA A 23 0.60 8.48 2.31
CA ALA A 23 -0.66 8.23 1.62
C ALA A 23 -1.85 8.86 2.36
N GLN A 24 -1.87 8.77 3.69
CA GLN A 24 -2.90 9.44 4.50
C GLN A 24 -2.84 10.97 4.36
N LYS A 25 -1.64 11.55 4.40
CA LYS A 25 -1.44 12.99 4.25
C LYS A 25 -1.86 13.50 2.88
N ASP A 26 -1.56 12.75 1.82
CA ASP A 26 -1.83 13.12 0.43
C ASP A 26 -3.24 12.72 -0.03
N GLY A 27 -4.03 12.06 0.84
CA GLY A 27 -5.40 11.65 0.52
C GLY A 27 -5.51 10.39 -0.37
N TYR A 28 -4.43 9.62 -0.51
CA TYR A 28 -4.45 8.36 -1.24
C TYR A 28 -5.08 7.24 -0.41
N ARG A 29 -5.82 6.34 -1.10
CA ARG A 29 -6.49 5.21 -0.45
C ARG A 29 -5.52 4.18 0.13
N SER A 30 -4.34 4.03 -0.46
CA SER A 30 -3.33 3.08 -0.01
C SER A 30 -1.92 3.56 -0.35
N ARG A 31 -0.93 3.04 0.38
CA ARG A 31 0.50 3.25 0.05
C ARG A 31 0.90 2.74 -1.33
N ALA A 32 0.12 1.83 -1.94
CA ALA A 32 0.42 1.29 -3.27
C ALA A 32 0.20 2.34 -4.37
N SER A 33 -0.57 3.40 -4.10
CA SER A 33 -0.76 4.52 -5.02
C SER A 33 0.56 5.13 -5.48
N TYR A 34 1.58 5.22 -4.62
CA TYR A 34 2.90 5.74 -5.04
C TYR A 34 3.58 4.88 -6.10
N LYS A 35 3.48 3.55 -5.97
CA LYS A 35 4.02 2.64 -6.99
C LYS A 35 3.23 2.75 -8.29
N LEU A 36 1.90 2.88 -8.20
CA LEU A 36 1.06 3.06 -9.36
C LEU A 36 1.39 4.37 -10.10
N LEU A 37 1.64 5.46 -9.35
CA LEU A 37 2.08 6.74 -9.91
C LEU A 37 3.44 6.63 -10.61
N GLU A 38 4.41 5.95 -10.00
CA GLU A 38 5.73 5.73 -10.60
C GLU A 38 5.65 4.92 -11.91
N ILE A 39 4.88 3.83 -11.91
CA ILE A 39 4.62 3.03 -13.11
C ILE A 39 3.94 3.88 -14.18
N GLN A 40 2.95 4.68 -13.77
CA GLN A 40 2.23 5.53 -14.69
C GLN A 40 3.12 6.62 -15.31
N GLU A 41 4.05 7.17 -14.54
CA GLU A 41 5.02 8.17 -15.03
C GLU A 41 5.97 7.56 -16.07
N LYS A 42 6.46 6.35 -15.82
CA LYS A 42 7.40 5.64 -16.71
C LYS A 42 6.73 5.08 -17.96
N ASP A 43 5.63 4.37 -17.78
CA ASP A 43 5.06 3.50 -18.81
C ASP A 43 3.75 4.04 -19.41
N ARG A 44 3.13 5.05 -18.78
CA ARG A 44 1.89 5.71 -19.23
C ARG A 44 0.75 4.73 -19.59
N LEU A 45 0.58 3.71 -18.75
CA LEU A 45 -0.33 2.59 -18.97
C LEU A 45 -1.81 2.97 -18.81
N ILE A 46 -2.12 3.80 -17.82
CA ILE A 46 -3.48 4.24 -17.47
C ILE A 46 -3.85 5.46 -18.31
N ARG A 47 -5.05 5.46 -18.87
CA ARG A 47 -5.59 6.56 -19.68
C ARG A 47 -6.97 6.97 -19.18
N PRO A 48 -7.40 8.22 -19.42
CA PRO A 48 -8.76 8.65 -19.12
C PRO A 48 -9.80 7.70 -19.71
N GLY A 49 -10.82 7.35 -18.92
CA GLY A 49 -11.89 6.42 -19.32
C GLY A 49 -11.64 4.95 -19.00
N MET A 50 -10.45 4.57 -18.51
CA MET A 50 -10.18 3.21 -18.06
C MET A 50 -10.75 2.94 -16.67
N SER A 51 -11.33 1.76 -16.49
CA SER A 51 -11.61 1.21 -15.16
C SER A 51 -10.40 0.42 -14.68
N VAL A 52 -9.83 0.82 -13.54
CA VAL A 52 -8.61 0.22 -12.98
C VAL A 52 -8.93 -0.42 -11.64
N ILE A 53 -8.50 -1.68 -11.45
CA ILE A 53 -8.61 -2.40 -10.18
C ILE A 53 -7.20 -2.61 -9.64
N ASP A 54 -6.94 -2.12 -8.43
CA ASP A 54 -5.72 -2.45 -7.67
C ASP A 54 -5.97 -3.74 -6.88
N LEU A 55 -5.24 -4.81 -7.21
CA LEU A 55 -5.35 -6.10 -6.54
C LEU A 55 -4.41 -6.22 -5.32
N GLY A 56 -3.60 -5.21 -5.03
CA GLY A 56 -2.78 -5.12 -3.82
C GLY A 56 -1.84 -6.32 -3.59
N ALA A 57 -0.56 -6.22 -3.98
CA ALA A 57 0.45 -7.18 -3.56
C ALA A 57 1.07 -6.75 -2.20
N ALA A 58 0.40 -7.07 -1.10
CA ALA A 58 0.93 -6.80 0.25
C ALA A 58 2.01 -7.81 0.62
N ARG A 59 3.29 -7.46 0.43
CA ARG A 59 4.39 -8.13 1.14
C ARG A 59 4.29 -7.75 2.62
N VAL A 60 3.82 -8.67 3.45
CA VAL A 60 4.13 -8.61 4.88
C VAL A 60 5.60 -8.99 5.02
N ALA A 61 6.47 -8.01 5.22
CA ALA A 61 7.89 -8.24 5.49
C ALA A 61 8.04 -8.72 6.94
N GLY A 62 7.80 -10.01 7.18
CA GLY A 62 7.83 -10.55 8.53
C GLY A 62 7.78 -12.06 8.59
N ARG A 63 8.62 -12.74 7.78
CA ARG A 63 9.05 -14.13 8.01
C ARG A 63 10.46 -14.33 7.47
N ARG A 64 11.44 -14.32 8.37
CA ARG A 64 12.34 -15.48 8.48
C ARG A 64 11.66 -16.44 9.45
#